data_AF-A0A1X0F6F4-F1
#
_entry.id   AF-A0A1X0F6F4-F1
#
_cell.length_a   1.000
_cell.length_b   1.000
_cell.length_c   1.000
_cell.angle_alpha   90.00
_cell.angle_beta   90.00
_cell.angle_gamma   90.00
#
_symmetry.space_group_name_H-M   'P 1'
#
loop_
_entity.id
_entity.type
_entity.pdbx_description
1 polymer ?
#
loop_
_entity_poly.entity_id
_entity_poly.type
_entity_poly.pdbx_seq_one_letter_code
_entity_poly.pdbx_strand_id
1 'polypeptide(L)'
;MRVSSAWAAGVALGASMLGGAVLSAPLASASCNLTPQDDQYIKLLAQNKMVHNADFSDCHEAAEGRWFADQVRANPNPFGEGQELVNMITRTTPMTQAQAEWEVESAIYVYAPDLIPKIKDQAAHADWPAE
;
A
#
# COMPACT_ATOMS: atom_id res chain seq x y z
N MET A 1 53.18 32.85 35.99
CA MET A 1 53.65 32.71 34.59
C MET A 1 52.45 32.57 33.68
N ARG A 2 52.35 33.46 32.68
CA ARG A 2 51.82 33.31 31.30
C ARG A 2 50.43 32.70 31.03
N VAL A 3 49.58 33.59 30.51
CA VAL A 3 48.48 33.47 29.51
C VAL A 3 48.62 32.30 28.52
N SER A 4 47.51 31.64 28.15
CA SER A 4 46.98 31.59 26.76
C SER A 4 46.02 30.44 26.47
N SER A 5 44.89 30.85 25.90
CA SER A 5 43.91 30.14 25.09
C SER A 5 44.49 29.37 23.89
N ALA A 6 43.90 28.20 23.59
CA ALA A 6 43.87 27.52 22.29
C ALA A 6 43.01 26.25 22.45
N TRP A 7 42.17 25.76 21.54
CA TRP A 7 41.80 26.14 20.18
C TRP A 7 40.52 25.36 19.83
N ALA A 8 39.63 25.95 19.03
CA ALA A 8 38.48 25.28 18.43
C ALA A 8 38.93 24.40 17.26
N ALA A 9 38.34 23.22 17.09
CA ALA A 9 38.46 22.44 15.85
C ALA A 9 37.06 21.93 15.47
N GLY A 10 36.42 22.64 14.53
CA GLY A 10 35.17 22.23 13.91
C GLY A 10 35.40 21.04 12.97
N VAL A 11 34.49 20.08 13.00
CA VAL A 11 34.42 19.01 12.00
C VAL A 11 33.52 19.50 10.87
N ALA A 12 34.17 20.02 9.82
CA ALA A 12 33.55 20.22 8.52
C ALA A 12 33.36 18.86 7.85
N LEU A 13 32.12 18.38 7.73
CA LEU A 13 31.79 17.26 6.85
C LEU A 13 31.59 17.80 5.44
N GLY A 14 32.70 17.95 4.72
CA GLY A 14 32.72 18.05 3.27
C GLY A 14 32.87 16.66 2.67
N ALA A 15 31.84 16.18 1.97
CA ALA A 15 31.92 15.04 1.08
C ALA A 15 31.12 15.35 -0.19
N SER A 16 31.61 16.33 -0.95
CA SER A 16 31.39 16.39 -2.38
C SER A 16 32.53 15.65 -3.06
N MET A 17 32.15 14.74 -3.97
CA MET A 17 32.87 14.18 -5.12
C MET A 17 32.66 12.67 -5.15
N LEU A 18 31.81 12.21 -6.08
CA LEU A 18 32.07 11.11 -7.03
C LEU A 18 30.86 11.03 -7.97
N GLY A 19 30.97 11.69 -9.12
CA GLY A 19 30.14 11.37 -10.27
C GLY A 19 30.48 9.97 -10.79
N GLY A 20 29.49 9.31 -11.39
CA GLY A 20 29.69 8.04 -12.09
C GLY A 20 29.08 6.83 -11.40
N ALA A 21 27.76 6.84 -11.22
CA ALA A 21 26.86 5.72 -11.48
C ALA A 21 25.49 6.09 -10.89
N VAL A 22 24.64 6.72 -11.68
CA VAL A 22 23.23 6.33 -11.65
C VAL A 22 23.20 4.92 -12.25
N LEU A 23 23.68 3.95 -11.46
CA LEU A 23 23.17 2.60 -11.55
C LEU A 23 21.69 2.81 -11.28
N SER A 24 20.92 2.87 -12.36
CA SER A 24 19.52 2.49 -12.33
C SER A 24 19.50 1.24 -11.48
N ALA A 25 19.08 1.36 -10.21
CA ALA A 25 18.80 0.17 -9.43
C ALA A 25 17.93 -0.65 -10.37
N PRO A 26 18.32 -1.89 -10.71
CA PRO A 26 17.45 -2.72 -11.52
C PRO A 26 16.12 -2.62 -10.81
N LEU A 27 15.05 -2.19 -11.51
CA LEU A 27 13.71 -2.46 -11.03
C LEU A 27 13.80 -3.91 -10.63
N ALA A 28 13.71 -4.19 -9.33
CA ALA A 28 13.84 -5.53 -8.83
C ALA A 28 12.62 -6.24 -9.39
N SER A 29 12.77 -6.74 -10.62
CA SER A 29 11.94 -7.73 -11.22
C SER A 29 12.28 -9.01 -10.47
N ALA A 30 11.89 -9.03 -9.19
CA ALA A 30 11.45 -10.24 -8.55
C ALA A 30 10.58 -10.90 -9.60
N SER A 31 11.02 -12.06 -10.08
CA SER A 31 10.31 -12.84 -11.08
C SER A 31 8.84 -12.84 -10.71
N CYS A 32 8.05 -12.08 -11.48
CA CYS A 32 6.64 -11.84 -11.23
C CYS A 32 5.93 -13.17 -11.47
N ASN A 33 5.70 -13.91 -10.39
CA ASN A 33 5.02 -15.19 -10.42
C ASN A 33 3.70 -15.04 -9.68
N LEU A 34 2.64 -14.82 -10.45
CA LEU A 34 1.30 -14.69 -9.91
C LEU A 34 0.82 -16.05 -9.40
N THR A 35 0.29 -16.07 -8.18
CA THR A 35 -0.42 -17.23 -7.66
C THR A 35 -1.82 -17.31 -8.29
N PRO A 36 -2.53 -18.46 -8.19
CA PRO A 36 -3.92 -18.54 -8.63
C PRO A 36 -4.87 -17.55 -7.93
N GLN A 37 -4.56 -17.17 -6.69
CA GLN A 37 -5.29 -16.12 -5.97
C GLN A 37 -4.99 -14.75 -6.57
N ASP A 38 -3.74 -14.48 -6.93
CA ASP A 38 -3.35 -13.24 -7.58
C ASP A 38 -4.10 -13.07 -8.91
N ASP A 39 -4.12 -14.13 -9.73
CA ASP A 39 -4.89 -14.14 -10.97
C ASP A 39 -6.38 -13.88 -10.74
N GLN A 40 -6.95 -14.40 -9.64
CA GLN A 40 -8.34 -14.15 -9.29
C GLN A 40 -8.57 -12.69 -8.91
N TYR A 41 -7.71 -12.10 -8.09
CA TYR A 41 -7.77 -10.70 -7.70
C TYR A 41 -7.68 -9.77 -8.92
N ILE A 42 -6.70 -9.98 -9.79
CA ILE A 42 -6.52 -9.18 -11.02
C ILE A 42 -7.74 -9.31 -11.94
N LYS A 43 -8.33 -10.50 -12.07
CA LYS A 43 -9.58 -10.68 -12.84
C LYS A 43 -10.76 -9.93 -12.24
N LEU A 44 -10.86 -9.82 -10.91
CA LEU A 44 -11.90 -9.03 -10.26
C LEU A 44 -11.70 -7.53 -10.51
N LEU A 45 -10.45 -7.04 -10.43
CA LEU A 45 -10.14 -5.65 -10.77
C LEU A 45 -10.50 -5.33 -12.24
N ALA A 46 -10.16 -6.23 -13.16
CA ALA A 46 -10.46 -6.07 -14.58
C ALA A 46 -11.97 -5.96 -14.87
N GLN A 47 -12.84 -6.63 -14.10
CA GLN A 47 -14.30 -6.55 -14.27
C GLN A 47 -14.84 -5.14 -14.07
N ASN A 48 -14.22 -4.36 -13.18
CA ASN A 48 -14.64 -2.99 -12.89
C ASN A 48 -13.77 -1.94 -13.61
N LYS A 49 -13.08 -2.34 -14.69
CA LYS A 49 -12.16 -1.50 -15.48
C LYS A 49 -11.05 -0.86 -14.64
N MET A 50 -10.65 -1.51 -13.55
CA MET A 50 -9.53 -1.10 -12.70
C MET A 50 -8.18 -1.55 -13.30
N VAL A 51 -8.09 -1.60 -14.64
CA VAL A 51 -6.84 -1.96 -15.31
C VAL A 51 -5.93 -0.75 -15.18
N HIS A 52 -4.96 -0.84 -14.27
CA HIS A 52 -4.05 0.27 -14.04
C HIS A 52 -3.26 0.54 -15.33
N ASN A 53 -2.92 1.80 -15.52
CA ASN A 53 -2.20 2.28 -16.70
C ASN A 53 -0.89 1.49 -16.89
N ALA A 54 -0.25 1.60 -18.06
CA ALA A 54 0.97 0.84 -18.42
C ALA A 54 2.18 0.99 -17.46
N ASP A 55 2.06 1.84 -16.43
CA ASP A 55 3.03 2.08 -15.37
C ASP A 55 2.95 1.04 -14.23
N PHE A 56 1.86 0.27 -14.15
CA PHE A 56 1.64 -0.76 -13.15
C PHE A 56 1.55 -2.14 -13.79
N SER A 57 1.95 -3.16 -13.05
CA SER A 57 2.07 -4.53 -13.55
C SER A 57 1.29 -5.44 -12.64
N ASP A 58 0.56 -6.43 -13.14
CA ASP A 58 -0.26 -7.37 -12.33
C ASP A 58 0.37 -7.84 -11.00
N CYS A 59 1.69 -7.98 -10.91
CA CYS A 59 2.38 -8.30 -9.66
C CYS A 59 2.40 -7.19 -8.60
N HIS A 60 2.48 -5.93 -9.01
CA HIS A 60 2.37 -4.78 -8.12
C HIS A 60 0.96 -4.74 -7.54
N GLU A 61 -0.05 -4.86 -8.37
CA GLU A 61 -1.45 -4.90 -7.99
C GLU A 61 -1.74 -6.06 -7.06
N ALA A 62 -1.25 -7.26 -7.37
CA ALA A 62 -1.37 -8.41 -6.49
C ALA A 62 -0.66 -8.19 -5.14
N ALA A 63 0.48 -7.50 -5.12
CA ALA A 63 1.17 -7.15 -3.88
C ALA A 63 0.38 -6.14 -3.04
N GLU A 64 -0.22 -5.13 -3.67
CA GLU A 64 -1.08 -4.16 -3.02
C GLU A 64 -2.36 -4.81 -2.46
N GLY A 65 -3.03 -5.67 -3.24
CA GLY A 65 -4.19 -6.43 -2.77
C GLY A 65 -3.88 -7.32 -1.56
N ARG A 66 -2.72 -7.99 -1.54
CA ARG A 66 -2.27 -8.73 -0.35
C ARG A 66 -2.03 -7.81 0.83
N TRP A 67 -1.40 -6.65 0.59
CA TRP A 67 -1.15 -5.67 1.63
C TRP A 67 -2.44 -5.17 2.27
N PHE A 68 -3.48 -4.82 1.48
CA PHE A 68 -4.79 -4.46 2.02
C PHE A 68 -5.39 -5.56 2.91
N ALA A 69 -5.36 -6.80 2.44
CA ALA A 69 -5.89 -7.92 3.21
C ALA A 69 -5.13 -8.16 4.53
N ASP A 70 -3.81 -7.97 4.53
CA ASP A 70 -2.98 -8.09 5.73
C ASP A 70 -3.23 -6.95 6.72
N GLN A 71 -3.42 -5.71 6.24
CA GLN A 71 -3.82 -4.58 7.08
C GLN A 71 -5.15 -4.84 7.79
N VAL A 72 -6.17 -5.29 7.03
CA VAL A 72 -7.49 -5.65 7.57
C VAL A 72 -7.37 -6.78 8.59
N ARG A 73 -6.56 -7.81 8.30
CA ARG A 73 -6.33 -8.95 9.21
C ARG A 73 -5.65 -8.54 10.51
N ALA A 74 -4.71 -7.61 10.45
CA ALA A 74 -3.97 -7.13 11.61
C ALA A 74 -4.80 -6.22 12.53
N ASN A 75 -5.93 -5.67 12.05
CA ASN A 75 -6.75 -4.74 12.83
C ASN A 75 -7.82 -5.47 13.67
N PRO A 76 -8.00 -5.14 14.97
CA PRO A 76 -9.10 -5.68 15.77
C PRO A 76 -10.50 -5.35 15.22
N ASN A 77 -10.64 -4.22 14.52
CA ASN A 77 -11.82 -3.77 13.78
C ASN A 77 -11.59 -3.83 12.25
N PRO A 78 -11.63 -5.02 11.62
CA PRO A 78 -11.38 -5.17 10.20
C PRO A 78 -12.35 -4.39 9.30
N PHE A 79 -13.63 -4.23 9.71
CA PHE A 79 -14.57 -3.40 8.95
C PHE A 79 -14.13 -1.93 8.91
N GLY A 80 -13.80 -1.35 10.07
CA GLY A 80 -13.31 0.04 10.14
C GLY A 80 -11.98 0.24 9.40
N GLU A 81 -11.05 -0.72 9.48
CA GLU A 81 -9.81 -0.67 8.71
C GLU A 81 -10.09 -0.69 7.20
N GLY A 82 -11.03 -1.51 6.73
CA GLY A 82 -11.44 -1.51 5.33
C GLY A 82 -11.92 -0.12 4.88
N GLN A 83 -12.72 0.57 5.70
CA GLN A 83 -13.16 1.94 5.41
C GLN A 83 -11.99 2.95 5.39
N GLU A 84 -11.03 2.83 6.31
CA GLU A 84 -9.84 3.68 6.31
C GLU A 84 -8.95 3.45 5.08
N LEU A 85 -8.82 2.21 4.61
CA LEU A 85 -8.10 1.89 3.36
C LEU A 85 -8.80 2.50 2.15
N VAL A 86 -10.13 2.41 2.07
CA VAL A 86 -10.92 3.08 1.01
C VAL A 86 -10.72 4.60 1.06
N ASN A 87 -10.76 5.19 2.25
CA ASN A 87 -10.48 6.62 2.44
C ASN A 87 -9.05 7.00 2.06
N MET A 88 -8.08 6.13 2.31
CA MET A 88 -6.69 6.33 1.91
C MET A 88 -6.59 6.39 0.39
N ILE A 89 -7.10 5.37 -0.31
CA ILE A 89 -7.04 5.27 -1.77
C ILE A 89 -7.71 6.48 -2.43
N THR A 90 -8.90 6.86 -1.98
CA THR A 90 -9.61 8.03 -2.53
C THR A 90 -8.92 9.37 -2.29
N ARG A 91 -8.05 9.47 -1.26
CA ARG A 91 -7.26 10.68 -0.97
C ARG A 91 -5.93 10.72 -1.71
N THR A 92 -5.34 9.57 -2.03
CA THR A 92 -3.99 9.47 -2.61
C THR A 92 -4.00 9.14 -4.10
N THR A 93 -5.13 8.70 -4.66
CA THR A 93 -5.27 8.30 -6.06
C THR A 93 -6.45 9.05 -6.71
N PRO A 94 -6.54 9.08 -8.06
CA PRO A 94 -7.70 9.64 -8.75
C PRO A 94 -8.92 8.71 -8.78
N MET A 95 -8.92 7.60 -8.03
CA MET A 95 -10.03 6.66 -8.02
C MET A 95 -11.28 7.25 -7.37
N THR A 96 -12.45 6.89 -7.90
CA THR A 96 -13.73 7.18 -7.26
C THR A 96 -13.93 6.33 -6.00
N GLN A 97 -14.85 6.75 -5.13
CA GLN A 97 -15.24 5.99 -3.94
C GLN A 97 -15.55 4.52 -4.27
N ALA A 98 -16.43 4.28 -5.25
CA ALA A 98 -16.84 2.94 -5.64
C ALA A 98 -15.69 2.08 -6.20
N GLN A 99 -14.68 2.72 -6.82
CA GLN A 99 -13.49 2.03 -7.32
C GLN A 99 -12.58 1.61 -6.18
N ALA A 100 -12.35 2.49 -5.20
CA ALA A 100 -11.58 2.18 -4.00
C ALA A 100 -12.25 1.10 -3.15
N GLU A 101 -13.58 1.17 -2.98
CA GLU A 101 -14.37 0.12 -2.32
C GLU A 101 -14.20 -1.21 -3.03
N TRP A 102 -14.36 -1.23 -4.36
CA TRP A 102 -14.19 -2.45 -5.16
C TRP A 102 -12.80 -3.07 -5.00
N GLU A 103 -11.75 -2.25 -4.97
CA GLU A 103 -10.37 -2.71 -4.81
C GLU A 103 -10.14 -3.37 -3.45
N VAL A 104 -10.49 -2.68 -2.36
CA VAL A 104 -10.33 -3.19 -1.00
C VAL A 104 -11.22 -4.41 -0.76
N GLU A 105 -12.47 -4.40 -1.21
CA GLU A 105 -13.38 -5.54 -1.08
C GLU A 105 -12.90 -6.76 -1.88
N SER A 106 -12.41 -6.56 -3.11
CA SER A 106 -11.84 -7.64 -3.92
C SER A 106 -10.61 -8.24 -3.25
N ALA A 107 -9.76 -7.41 -2.65
CA ALA A 107 -8.58 -7.84 -1.91
C ALA A 107 -8.96 -8.71 -0.70
N ILE A 108 -9.92 -8.26 0.12
CA ILE A 108 -10.45 -9.02 1.25
C ILE A 108 -11.08 -10.33 0.78
N TYR A 109 -11.88 -10.29 -0.29
CA TYR A 109 -12.58 -11.46 -0.82
C TYR A 109 -11.60 -12.57 -1.23
N VAL A 110 -10.47 -12.21 -1.83
CA VAL A 110 -9.49 -13.17 -2.35
C VAL A 110 -8.48 -13.60 -1.28
N TYR A 111 -7.90 -12.66 -0.55
CA TYR A 111 -6.74 -12.92 0.32
C TYR A 111 -7.09 -13.01 1.82
N ALA A 112 -8.28 -12.54 2.23
CA ALA A 112 -8.77 -12.68 3.61
C ALA A 112 -10.25 -13.11 3.70
N PRO A 113 -10.67 -14.17 2.98
CA PRO A 113 -12.07 -14.59 2.99
C PRO A 113 -12.56 -15.03 4.37
N ASP A 114 -11.63 -15.44 5.25
CA ASP A 114 -11.90 -15.80 6.64
C ASP A 114 -12.42 -14.64 7.49
N LEU A 115 -12.13 -13.38 7.10
CA LEU A 115 -12.58 -12.19 7.81
C LEU A 115 -13.97 -11.73 7.40
N ILE A 116 -14.50 -12.18 6.26
CA ILE A 116 -15.80 -11.73 5.72
C ILE A 116 -16.94 -11.87 6.75
N PRO A 117 -17.10 -13.00 7.48
CA PRO A 117 -18.16 -13.10 8.49
C PRO A 117 -18.04 -12.04 9.59
N LYS A 118 -16.81 -11.78 10.07
CA LYS A 118 -16.54 -10.77 11.11
C LYS A 118 -16.80 -9.35 10.58
N ILE A 119 -16.37 -9.05 9.37
CA ILE A 119 -16.59 -7.75 8.72
C ILE A 119 -18.09 -7.49 8.55
N LYS A 120 -18.86 -8.49 8.10
CA LYS A 120 -20.32 -8.38 7.96
C LYS A 120 -21.03 -8.12 9.29
N ASP A 121 -20.62 -8.82 10.34
CA ASP A 121 -21.14 -8.62 11.69
C ASP A 121 -20.87 -7.19 12.18
N GLN A 122 -19.62 -6.72 12.04
CA GLN A 122 -19.23 -5.37 12.41
C GLN A 122 -19.96 -4.30 11.59
N ALA A 123 -20.14 -4.51 10.28
CA ALA A 123 -20.88 -3.60 9.41
C ALA A 123 -22.37 -3.51 9.80
N ALA A 124 -22.98 -4.63 10.23
CA ALA A 124 -24.37 -4.64 10.70
C ALA A 124 -24.58 -3.89 12.02
N HIS A 125 -23.52 -3.73 12.79
CA HIS A 125 -23.50 -3.00 14.06
C HIS A 125 -22.86 -1.61 13.98
N ALA A 126 -22.41 -1.20 12.78
CA ALA A 126 -21.88 0.13 12.55
C ALA A 126 -23.02 1.16 12.56
N ASP A 127 -22.77 2.30 13.21
CA ASP A 127 -23.71 3.41 13.25
C ASP A 127 -23.58 4.18 11.92
N TRP A 128 -24.30 3.71 10.90
CA TRP A 128 -24.32 4.35 9.59
C TRP A 128 -25.04 5.70 9.69
N PRO A 129 -24.48 6.79 9.16
CA PRO A 129 -25.27 8.01 8.99
C PRO A 129 -26.48 7.68 8.11
N ALA A 130 -27.69 7.96 8.63
CA ALA A 130 -28.91 7.83 7.84
C ALA A 130 -28.84 8.79 6.64
N GLU A 131 -29.18 8.27 5.46
CA GLU A 131 -29.25 9.01 4.19
C GLU A 131 -30.20 10.22 4.24
#